data_AF-A0A932HJH5-F1
#
_entry.id   AF-A0A932HJH5-F1
#
_cell.length_a   1.000
_cell.length_b   1.000
_cell.length_c   1.000
_cell.angle_alpha   90.00
_cell.angle_beta   90.00
_cell.angle_gamma   90.00
#
_symmetry.space_group_name_H-M   'P 1'
#
loop_
_entity.id
_entity.type
_entity.pdbx_description
1 polymer ?
#
loop_
_entity_poly.entity_id
_entity_poly.type
_entity_poly.pdbx_seq_one_letter_code
_entity_poly.pdbx_strand_id
1 'polypeptide(L)'
;MIEVVVSGWLIGVAIALPVGPVITEVIRRGLRAGFLPAWQVGLGAAASHAILVSLTLLGVVALLDRPIWHTILGSAGVLVLGYLGVDALRASTLPPTAEDAAPA
;
A
#
# COMPACT_ATOMS: atom_id res chain seq x y z
N MET A 1 16.17 12.64 -27.18
CA MET A 1 15.20 11.51 -27.16
C MET A 1 15.68 10.35 -26.31
N ILE A 2 16.92 9.87 -26.45
CA ILE A 2 17.41 8.72 -25.67
C ILE A 2 17.40 8.97 -24.15
N GLU A 3 17.69 10.20 -23.72
CA GLU A 3 17.61 10.63 -22.32
C GLU A 3 16.20 10.51 -21.74
N VAL A 4 15.17 10.86 -22.53
CA VAL A 4 13.76 10.73 -22.11
C VAL A 4 13.37 9.27 -21.97
N VAL A 5 13.84 8.41 -22.87
CA VAL A 5 13.58 6.96 -22.83
C VAL A 5 14.26 6.32 -21.62
N VAL A 6 15.54 6.66 -21.38
CA VAL A 6 16.30 6.15 -20.24
C VAL A 6 15.71 6.65 -18.92
N SER A 7 15.38 7.95 -18.83
CA SER A 7 14.75 8.52 -17.62
C SER A 7 13.37 7.91 -17.37
N GLY A 8 12.53 7.77 -18.40
CA GLY A 8 11.23 7.12 -18.29
C GLY A 8 11.35 5.66 -17.84
N TRP A 9 12.32 4.92 -18.36
CA TRP A 9 12.58 3.54 -17.94
C TRP A 9 13.06 3.47 -16.47
N LEU A 10 14.01 4.32 -16.09
CA LEU A 10 14.52 4.38 -14.70
C LEU A 10 13.44 4.77 -13.70
N ILE A 11 12.57 5.74 -14.04
CA ILE A 11 11.44 6.13 -13.21
C ILE A 11 10.44 4.96 -13.09
N GLY A 12 10.14 4.27 -14.19
CA GLY A 12 9.29 3.07 -14.16
C GLY A 12 9.85 1.97 -13.26
N VAL A 13 11.15 1.68 -13.36
CA VAL A 13 11.83 0.73 -12.48
C VAL A 13 11.80 1.20 -11.02
N ALA A 14 12.06 2.48 -10.75
CA ALA A 14 12.04 3.04 -9.41
C ALA A 14 10.66 2.99 -8.75
N ILE A 15 9.58 3.10 -9.53
CA ILE A 15 8.19 2.97 -9.06
C ILE A 15 7.82 1.50 -8.81
N ALA A 16 8.39 0.56 -9.57
CA ALA A 16 8.11 -0.88 -9.43
C ALA A 16 8.96 -1.59 -8.36
N LEU A 17 10.13 -1.03 -8.01
CA LEU A 17 11.04 -1.57 -7.00
C LEU A 17 10.47 -1.69 -5.58
N PRO A 18 9.61 -0.76 -5.09
CA PRO A 18 9.06 -0.84 -3.75
C PRO A 18 8.06 -1.99 -3.66
N VAL A 19 8.49 -3.09 -3.04
CA VAL A 19 7.57 -4.16 -2.63
C VAL A 19 6.79 -3.65 -1.41
N GLY A 20 5.73 -2.91 -1.69
CA GLY A 20 4.85 -2.36 -0.66
C GLY A 20 3.98 -3.42 0.02
N PRO A 21 3.31 -3.08 1.13
CA PRO A 21 2.48 -4.03 1.89
C PRO A 21 1.40 -4.72 1.06
N VAL A 22 0.81 -4.01 0.10
CA VAL A 22 -0.21 -4.55 -0.81
C VAL A 22 0.36 -5.65 -1.70
N ILE A 23 1.55 -5.44 -2.28
CA ILE A 23 2.19 -6.43 -3.16
C ILE A 23 2.61 -7.66 -2.34
N THR A 24 3.19 -7.45 -1.15
CA THR A 24 3.52 -8.54 -0.22
C THR A 24 2.28 -9.35 0.14
N GLU A 25 1.14 -8.69 0.36
CA GLU A 25 -0.11 -9.36 0.70
C GLU A 25 -0.69 -10.16 -0.47
N VAL A 26 -0.64 -9.60 -1.69
CA VAL A 26 -1.04 -10.30 -2.91
C VAL A 26 -0.20 -11.56 -3.10
N ILE A 27 1.13 -11.46 -2.94
CA ILE A 27 2.03 -12.61 -3.03
C ILE A 27 1.72 -13.63 -1.93
N ARG A 28 1.59 -13.18 -0.68
CA ARG A 28 1.31 -14.04 0.47
C ARG A 28 0.00 -14.83 0.27
N ARG A 29 -1.09 -14.15 -0.10
CA ARG A 29 -2.37 -14.82 -0.37
C ARG A 29 -2.35 -15.67 -1.63
N GLY A 30 -1.58 -15.26 -2.64
CA GLY A 30 -1.40 -16.04 -3.86
C GLY A 30 -0.72 -17.38 -3.59
N LEU A 31 0.33 -17.36 -2.78
CA LEU A 31 1.07 -18.55 -2.39
C LEU A 31 0.29 -19.43 -1.39
N ARG A 32 -0.47 -18.84 -0.45
CA ARG A 32 -1.18 -19.59 0.59
C ARG A 32 -2.57 -20.09 0.17
N ALA A 33 -3.36 -19.25 -0.49
CA ALA A 33 -4.78 -19.48 -0.74
C ALA A 33 -5.16 -19.50 -2.24
N GLY A 34 -4.17 -19.42 -3.12
CA GLY A 34 -4.35 -19.49 -4.57
C GLY A 34 -4.71 -18.16 -5.23
N PHE A 35 -5.13 -18.24 -6.50
CA PHE A 35 -5.31 -17.05 -7.35
C PHE A 35 -6.45 -16.12 -6.89
N LEU A 36 -7.62 -16.68 -6.55
CA LEU A 36 -8.82 -15.86 -6.30
C LEU A 36 -8.65 -14.92 -5.08
N PRO A 37 -8.09 -15.37 -3.94
CA PRO A 37 -7.84 -14.49 -2.79
C PRO A 37 -6.79 -13.41 -3.07
N ALA A 38 -5.75 -13.70 -3.86
CA ALA A 38 -4.76 -12.71 -4.29
C ALA A 38 -5.38 -11.67 -5.23
N TRP A 39 -6.22 -12.11 -6.16
CA TRP A 39 -6.92 -11.26 -7.11
C TRP A 39 -7.90 -10.30 -6.40
N GLN A 40 -8.60 -10.77 -5.37
CA GLN A 40 -9.48 -9.93 -4.54
C GLN A 40 -8.71 -8.81 -3.81
N VAL A 41 -7.50 -9.08 -3.32
CA VAL A 41 -6.66 -8.03 -2.72
C VAL A 41 -6.26 -6.98 -3.76
N GLY A 42 -5.84 -7.42 -4.94
CA GLY A 42 -5.53 -6.53 -6.06
C GLY A 42 -6.73 -5.67 -6.48
N LEU A 43 -7.92 -6.29 -6.56
CA LEU A 43 -9.17 -5.59 -6.88
C LEU A 43 -9.51 -4.55 -5.81
N GLY A 44 -9.36 -4.88 -4.53
CA GLY A 44 -9.58 -3.95 -3.43
C GLY A 44 -8.61 -2.76 -3.47
N ALA A 45 -7.33 -3.00 -3.76
CA ALA A 45 -6.34 -1.96 -3.93
C ALA A 45 -6.70 -1.02 -5.11
N ALA A 46 -7.10 -1.57 -6.25
CA ALA A 46 -7.55 -0.78 -7.40
C ALA A 46 -8.84 0.01 -7.11
N ALA A 47 -9.81 -0.61 -6.43
CA ALA A 47 -11.05 0.04 -6.03
C ALA A 47 -10.80 1.22 -5.08
N SER A 48 -9.87 1.07 -4.12
CA SER A 48 -9.48 2.17 -3.23
C SER A 48 -8.94 3.39 -3.99
N HIS A 49 -8.13 3.16 -5.04
CA HIS A 49 -7.63 4.22 -5.91
C HIS A 49 -8.75 4.88 -6.70
N ALA A 50 -9.64 4.08 -7.29
CA ALA A 50 -10.78 4.58 -8.03
C ALA A 50 -11.66 5.48 -7.14
N ILE A 51 -12.00 5.03 -5.93
CA ILE A 51 -12.77 5.81 -4.95
C ILE A 51 -12.07 7.12 -4.61
N LEU A 52 -10.76 7.08 -4.32
CA LEU A 52 -10.00 8.26 -3.93
C LEU A 52 -9.95 9.31 -5.05
N VAL A 53 -9.72 8.87 -6.29
CA VAL A 53 -9.75 9.74 -7.47
C VAL A 53 -11.15 10.28 -7.72
N SER A 54 -12.19 9.45 -7.63
CA SER A 54 -13.57 9.89 -7.79
C SER A 54 -13.97 10.96 -6.76
N LEU A 55 -13.64 10.77 -5.48
CA LEU A 55 -13.87 11.77 -4.42
C LEU A 55 -13.12 13.08 -4.71
N THR A 56 -11.88 12.97 -5.18
CA THR A 56 -11.05 14.13 -5.56
C THR A 56 -11.70 14.91 -6.70
N LEU A 57 -12.17 14.23 -7.74
CA LEU A 57 -12.85 14.83 -8.89
C LEU A 57 -14.20 15.46 -8.54
N LEU A 58 -14.91 14.91 -7.56
CA LEU A 58 -16.15 15.49 -7.02
C LEU A 58 -15.92 16.75 -6.17
N GLY A 59 -14.66 17.17 -5.99
CA GLY A 59 -14.32 18.41 -5.28
C GLY A 59 -14.24 18.26 -3.77
N VAL A 60 -14.21 17.03 -3.24
CA VAL A 60 -14.08 16.77 -1.78
C VAL A 60 -12.83 17.42 -1.20
N VAL A 61 -11.76 17.57 -1.99
CA VAL A 61 -10.53 18.27 -1.59
C VAL A 61 -10.80 19.70 -1.14
N ALA A 62 -11.74 20.41 -1.76
CA ALA A 62 -12.08 21.78 -1.36
C ALA A 62 -12.71 21.85 0.05
N LEU A 63 -13.36 20.78 0.49
CA LEU A 63 -13.89 20.68 1.86
C LEU A 63 -12.78 20.37 2.87
N LEU A 64 -11.74 19.67 2.43
CA LEU A 64 -10.58 19.26 3.25
C LEU A 64 -9.45 20.29 3.31
N ASP A 65 -9.49 21.36 2.51
CA ASP A 65 -8.45 22.41 2.45
C ASP A 65 -8.40 23.31 3.72
N ARG A 66 -9.22 23.01 4.73
CA ARG A 66 -9.14 23.69 6.03
C ARG A 66 -7.98 23.12 6.86
N PRO A 67 -7.22 23.96 7.58
CA PRO A 67 -6.05 23.52 8.36
C PRO A 67 -6.39 22.49 9.45
N ILE A 68 -7.64 22.50 9.94
CA ILE A 68 -8.13 21.51 10.90
C ILE A 68 -8.13 20.09 10.31
N TRP A 69 -8.52 19.92 9.05
CA TRP A 69 -8.54 18.61 8.39
C TRP A 69 -7.13 18.09 8.12
N HIS A 70 -6.20 18.97 7.73
CA HIS A 70 -4.79 18.59 7.60
C HIS A 70 -4.21 18.12 8.92
N THR A 71 -4.59 18.75 10.04
CA THR A 71 -4.12 18.34 11.37
C THR A 71 -4.75 17.01 11.80
N ILE A 72 -6.05 16.81 11.58
CA ILE A 72 -6.76 15.58 11.94
C ILE A 72 -6.29 14.40 11.08
N LEU A 73 -6.33 14.52 9.74
CA LEU A 73 -5.88 13.45 8.85
C LEU A 73 -4.38 13.21 8.98
N GLY A 74 -3.58 14.26 9.13
CA GLY A 74 -2.14 14.15 9.33
C GLY A 74 -1.79 13.41 10.62
N SER A 75 -2.40 13.77 11.75
CA SER A 75 -2.18 13.08 13.02
C SER A 75 -2.67 11.63 12.99
N ALA A 76 -3.83 11.36 12.36
CA ALA A 76 -4.29 9.99 12.13
C ALA A 76 -3.27 9.18 11.30
N GLY A 77 -2.72 9.78 10.24
CA GLY A 77 -1.67 9.19 9.42
C GLY A 77 -0.41 8.88 10.24
N VAL A 78 0.05 9.80 11.08
CA VAL A 78 1.20 9.59 11.98
C VAL A 78 0.95 8.43 12.93
N LEU A 79 -0.25 8.34 13.52
CA LEU A 79 -0.60 7.23 14.43
C LEU A 79 -0.59 5.88 13.69
N VAL A 80 -1.21 5.80 12.52
CA VAL A 80 -1.26 4.58 11.71
C VAL A 80 0.14 4.16 11.26
N LEU A 81 0.93 5.09 10.73
CA LEU A 81 2.31 4.80 10.29
C LEU A 81 3.23 4.45 11.47
N GLY A 82 3.07 5.12 12.61
CA GLY A 82 3.80 4.79 13.83
C GLY A 82 3.48 3.38 14.33
N TYR A 83 2.19 3.01 14.35
CA TYR A 83 1.76 1.66 14.68
C TYR A 83 2.34 0.62 13.71
N LEU A 84 2.19 0.83 12.40
CA LEU A 84 2.71 -0.08 11.38
C LEU A 84 4.24 -0.21 11.44
N GLY A 85 4.94 0.88 11.75
CA GLY A 85 6.39 0.87 11.94
C GLY A 85 6.82 0.01 13.14
N VAL A 86 6.15 0.16 14.28
CA VAL A 86 6.43 -0.67 15.47
C VAL A 86 6.08 -2.13 15.22
N ASP A 87 4.96 -2.41 14.55
CA ASP A 87 4.53 -3.77 14.20
C ASP A 87 5.55 -4.45 13.28
N ALA A 88 6.02 -3.75 12.24
CA ALA A 88 7.05 -4.24 11.34
C ALA A 88 8.38 -4.57 12.06
N LEU A 89 8.81 -3.71 12.99
CA LEU A 89 10.00 -3.96 13.80
C LEU A 89 9.82 -5.22 14.66
N ARG A 90 8.67 -5.38 15.34
CA ARG A 90 8.37 -6.58 16.14
C ARG A 90 8.36 -7.85 15.30
N ALA A 91 7.70 -7.82 14.15
CA ALA A 91 7.64 -8.96 13.23
C ALA A 91 9.04 -9.39 12.75
N SER A 92 9.96 -8.45 12.54
CA SER A 92 11.35 -8.77 12.15
C SER A 92 12.21 -9.39 13.25
N THR A 93 11.82 -9.25 14.53
CA THR A 93 12.61 -9.76 15.67
C THR A 93 12.25 -11.18 16.09
N LEU A 94 11.12 -11.71 15.61
CA LEU A 94 10.69 -13.08 15.91
C LEU A 94 11.24 -14.04 14.84
N PRO A 95 11.85 -15.19 15.23
CA PRO A 95 12.18 -16.24 14.28
C PRO A 95 10.92 -16.68 13.52
N PRO A 96 11.01 -17.02 12.22
CA PRO A 96 9.87 -17.54 11.46
C PRO A 96 9.29 -18.74 12.21
N THR A 97 8.12 -18.58 12.81
CA THR A 97 7.47 -19.64 13.58
C THR A 97 6.89 -20.68 12.63
N ALA A 98 6.84 -21.95 13.05
CA ALA A 98 6.30 -23.05 12.23
C ALA A 98 4.83 -22.82 11.79
N GLU A 99 4.10 -21.93 12.46
CA GLU A 99 2.77 -21.46 12.09
C GLU A 99 2.75 -20.65 10.78
N ASP A 100 3.85 -20.00 10.39
CA ASP A 100 3.99 -19.37 9.06
C ASP A 100 4.15 -20.38 7.92
N ALA A 101 4.48 -21.63 8.25
CA ALA A 101 4.59 -22.75 7.32
C ALA A 101 3.34 -23.67 7.34
N ALA A 102 2.41 -23.47 8.28
CA ALA A 102 1.19 -24.24 8.37
C ALA A 102 0.08 -23.63 7.49
N PRO A 103 -0.60 -24.42 6.65
CA PRO A 103 -1.76 -23.95 5.91
C PRO A 103 -2.92 -23.71 6.90
N ALA A 104 -3.35 -22.45 7.02
CA ALA A 104 -4.58 -22.05 7.71
C ALA A 104 -5.77 -22.09 6.74
#